data_AF-F8PZ95-F1
#
_entry.id   AF-F8PZ95-F1
#
_cell.length_a   1.000
_cell.length_b   1.000
_cell.length_c   1.000
_cell.angle_alpha   90.00
_cell.angle_beta   90.00
_cell.angle_gamma   90.00
#
_symmetry.space_group_name_H-M   'P 1'
#
loop_
_entity.id
_entity.type
_entity.pdbx_description
1 polymer ?
#
loop_
_entity_poly.entity_id
_entity_poly.type
_entity_poly.pdbx_seq_one_letter_code
_entity_poly.pdbx_strand_id
1 'polypeptide(L)'
;KTNCGFENEITAELLCPAEYQWNEECVYSLFQCSVSHTTSSDLWPNFLFGNNRADVGDLKKGLFRGHLLVKAYLFLFTSPTSAD
;
A
#
# COMPACT_ATOMS: atom_id res chain seq x y z
N LYS A 1 -18.42 -1.88 7.28
CA LYS A 1 -17.15 -1.41 7.91
C LYS A 1 -16.87 -0.07 7.25
N THR A 2 -17.22 1.03 7.91
CA THR A 2 -16.98 2.39 7.42
C THR A 2 -15.64 2.87 7.98
N ASN A 3 -14.89 3.68 7.22
CA ASN A 3 -13.57 4.22 7.62
C ASN A 3 -12.39 3.22 7.54
N CYS A 4 -12.34 2.39 6.49
CA CYS A 4 -11.19 1.54 6.18
C CYS A 4 -10.89 1.53 4.68
N GLY A 5 -9.69 1.09 4.28
CA GLY A 5 -9.28 1.07 2.88
C GLY A 5 -9.21 2.49 2.32
N PHE A 6 -9.75 2.73 1.11
CA PHE A 6 -9.72 4.05 0.48
C PHE A 6 -10.66 5.09 1.14
N GLU A 7 -11.58 4.68 2.03
CA GLU A 7 -12.44 5.60 2.78
C GLU A 7 -11.71 6.29 3.94
N ASN A 8 -10.56 5.76 4.36
CA ASN A 8 -9.76 6.32 5.44
C ASN A 8 -8.50 6.95 4.87
N GLU A 9 -8.25 8.23 5.14
CA GLU A 9 -7.13 8.99 4.58
C GLU A 9 -5.77 8.31 4.79
N ILE A 10 -5.46 7.90 6.02
CA ILE A 10 -4.18 7.26 6.36
C ILE A 10 -4.04 5.93 5.60
N THR A 11 -5.10 5.14 5.56
CA THR A 11 -5.08 3.83 4.90
C THR A 11 -5.04 3.98 3.38
N ALA A 12 -5.68 5.01 2.84
CA ALA A 12 -5.67 5.34 1.42
C ALA A 12 -4.27 5.80 0.97
N GLU A 13 -3.56 6.60 1.76
CA GLU A 13 -2.16 6.99 1.49
C GLU A 13 -1.24 5.76 1.40
N LEU A 14 -1.41 4.80 2.31
CA LEU A 14 -0.65 3.54 2.33
C LEU A 14 -0.94 2.65 1.11
N LEU A 15 -2.19 2.67 0.63
CA LEU A 15 -2.66 1.89 -0.52
C LEU A 15 -2.40 2.56 -1.86
N CYS A 16 -2.14 3.87 -1.86
CA CYS A 16 -1.76 4.62 -3.03
C CYS A 16 -0.52 3.96 -3.68
N PRO A 17 -0.54 3.68 -4.99
CA PRO A 17 0.62 3.15 -5.68
C PRO A 17 1.78 4.14 -5.63
N ALA A 18 2.98 3.58 -5.56
CA ALA A 18 4.26 4.27 -5.48
C ALA A 18 4.49 5.30 -6.59
N GLU A 19 3.88 5.07 -7.75
CA GLU A 19 3.98 5.92 -8.93
C GLU A 19 3.19 7.23 -8.79
N TYR A 20 2.28 7.31 -7.82
CA TYR A 20 1.45 8.49 -7.58
C TYR A 20 1.89 9.22 -6.30
N GLN A 21 2.06 10.53 -6.42
CA GLN A 21 2.28 11.38 -5.25
C GLN A 21 0.94 11.68 -4.58
N TRP A 22 0.77 11.23 -3.34
CA TRP A 22 -0.38 11.59 -2.51
C TRP A 22 -0.40 13.11 -2.29
N ASN A 23 -1.21 13.82 -3.07
CA ASN A 23 -1.48 15.25 -2.95
C ASN A 23 -2.99 15.48 -2.83
N GLU A 24 -3.37 16.54 -2.12
CA GLU A 24 -4.69 16.69 -1.48
C GLU A 24 -5.89 16.90 -2.43
N GLU A 25 -5.76 16.71 -3.75
CA GLU A 25 -6.91 16.90 -4.66
C GLU A 25 -7.04 15.84 -5.76
N CYS A 26 -5.95 15.48 -6.44
CA CYS A 26 -6.01 14.54 -7.57
C CYS A 26 -6.05 13.08 -7.14
N VAL A 27 -5.32 12.70 -6.10
CA VAL A 27 -5.20 11.28 -5.73
C VAL A 27 -6.43 10.80 -4.96
N TYR A 28 -6.97 11.63 -4.06
CA TYR A 28 -8.18 11.31 -3.31
C TYR A 28 -9.40 11.15 -4.24
N SER A 29 -9.51 12.02 -5.26
CA SER A 29 -10.57 11.91 -6.29
C SER A 29 -10.38 10.71 -7.22
N LEU A 30 -9.14 10.37 -7.60
CA LEU A 30 -8.82 9.15 -8.36
C LEU A 30 -9.24 7.86 -7.63
N PHE A 31 -9.02 7.79 -6.32
CA PHE A 31 -9.39 6.62 -5.50
C PHE A 31 -10.84 6.62 -5.04
N GLN A 32 -11.51 7.77 -4.90
CA GLN A 32 -12.97 7.82 -4.74
C GLN A 32 -13.72 7.47 -6.03
N CYS A 33 -13.16 7.80 -7.20
CA CYS A 33 -13.76 7.49 -8.51
C CYS A 33 -13.47 6.07 -9.01
N SER A 34 -12.69 5.25 -8.29
CA SER A 34 -12.19 3.94 -8.75
C SER A 34 -13.25 2.82 -8.75
N VAL A 35 -14.36 3.05 -9.44
CA VAL A 35 -15.26 2.00 -9.94
C VAL A 35 -14.73 1.38 -11.24
N SER A 36 -13.71 1.97 -11.90
CA SER A 36 -13.26 1.53 -13.23
C SER A 36 -11.75 1.45 -13.50
N HIS A 37 -10.88 1.82 -12.57
CA HIS A 37 -9.44 1.80 -12.84
C HIS A 37 -8.87 0.40 -12.61
N THR A 38 -8.63 -0.31 -13.71
CA THR A 38 -7.83 -1.53 -13.81
C THR A 38 -6.53 -1.34 -13.03
N THR A 39 -6.44 -1.94 -11.85
CA THR A 39 -5.18 -2.05 -11.12
C THR A 39 -4.24 -2.86 -11.99
N SER A 40 -3.28 -2.21 -12.65
CA SER A 40 -2.21 -2.95 -13.32
C SER A 40 -1.45 -3.71 -12.25
N SER A 41 -1.06 -4.96 -12.54
CA SER A 41 -0.25 -5.78 -11.63
C SER A 41 1.08 -5.13 -11.28
N ASP A 42 1.48 -4.10 -12.02
CA ASP A 42 2.73 -3.37 -11.84
C ASP A 42 2.62 -2.20 -10.85
N LEU A 43 1.40 -1.83 -10.43
CA LEU A 43 1.18 -0.72 -9.48
C LEU A 43 1.32 -1.22 -8.04
N TRP A 44 2.46 -0.89 -7.42
CA TRP A 44 2.79 -1.36 -6.07
C TRP A 44 2.34 -0.37 -5.00
N PRO A 45 1.53 -0.78 -4.00
CA PRO A 45 1.17 0.08 -2.89
C PRO A 45 2.37 0.55 -2.07
N ASN A 46 2.31 1.80 -1.59
CA ASN A 46 3.36 2.42 -0.78
C ASN A 46 3.77 1.60 0.46
N PHE A 47 2.82 0.92 1.12
CA PHE A 47 3.11 0.15 2.34
C PHE A 47 4.09 -1.02 2.12
N LEU A 48 4.36 -1.42 0.86
CA LEU A 48 5.34 -2.44 0.53
C LEU A 48 6.78 -1.93 0.68
N PHE A 49 6.98 -0.61 0.65
CA PHE A 49 8.28 0.02 0.66
C PHE A 49 8.73 0.43 2.07
N GLY A 50 10.04 0.48 2.28
CA GLY A 50 10.60 1.03 3.51
C GLY A 50 10.12 2.47 3.75
N ASN A 51 9.71 2.78 4.99
CA ASN A 51 9.12 4.07 5.37
C ASN A 51 7.86 4.48 4.55
N ASN A 52 7.17 3.52 3.93
CA ASN A 52 6.01 3.74 3.07
C ASN A 52 6.29 4.69 1.89
N ARG A 53 7.53 4.72 1.39
CA ARG A 53 7.96 5.59 0.29
C ARG A 53 8.82 4.82 -0.69
N ALA A 54 8.39 4.80 -1.94
CA ALA A 54 9.19 4.27 -3.03
C ALA A 54 10.20 5.30 -3.56
N ASP A 55 11.32 4.81 -4.08
CA ASP A 55 12.21 5.58 -4.92
C ASP A 55 11.68 5.51 -6.36
N VAL A 56 11.10 6.61 -6.87
CA VAL A 56 10.51 6.64 -8.22
C VAL A 56 11.57 6.39 -9.32
N GLY A 57 12.84 6.65 -9.03
CA GLY A 57 13.94 6.33 -9.95
C GLY A 57 14.34 4.86 -9.96
N ASP A 58 14.00 4.11 -8.91
CA ASP A 58 14.28 2.68 -8.78
C ASP A 58 13.28 1.99 -7.84
N LEU A 59 12.15 1.54 -8.38
CA LEU A 59 11.12 0.83 -7.60
C LEU A 59 11.61 -0.49 -6.99
N LYS A 60 12.73 -1.06 -7.43
CA LYS A 60 13.27 -2.27 -6.78
C LYS A 60 13.93 -1.91 -5.45
N LYS A 61 14.41 -0.68 -5.32
CA LYS A 61 15.04 -0.18 -4.12
C LYS A 61 14.01 0.03 -3.03
N GLY A 62 14.08 -0.82 -2.01
CA GLY A 62 13.18 -0.74 -0.86
C GLY A 62 11.87 -1.50 -1.01
N LEU A 63 11.62 -2.16 -2.16
CA LEU A 63 10.49 -3.07 -2.33
C LEU A 63 10.55 -4.20 -1.31
N PHE A 64 9.38 -4.55 -0.75
CA PHE A 64 9.20 -5.54 0.31
C PHE A 64 9.97 -5.26 1.61
N ARG A 65 10.32 -3.99 1.88
CA ARG A 65 10.91 -3.56 3.15
C ARG A 65 9.93 -2.79 4.04
N GLY A 66 8.65 -2.76 3.67
CA GLY A 66 7.61 -2.11 4.44
C GLY A 66 7.34 -2.80 5.77
N HIS A 67 7.19 -2.01 6.83
CA HIS A 67 7.01 -2.51 8.20
C HIS A 67 5.74 -3.34 8.36
N LEU A 68 4.64 -2.91 7.72
CA LEU A 68 3.36 -3.61 7.78
C LEU A 68 3.45 -4.97 7.10
N LEU A 69 4.12 -5.04 5.93
CA LEU A 69 4.35 -6.29 5.21
C LEU A 69 5.18 -7.28 6.05
N VAL A 70 6.31 -6.82 6.60
CA VAL A 70 7.19 -7.67 7.43
C VAL A 70 6.44 -8.19 8.65
N LYS A 71 5.67 -7.33 9.33
CA LYS A 71 4.83 -7.75 10.47
C LYS A 71 3.76 -8.75 10.07
N ALA A 72 3.07 -8.54 8.95
CA ALA A 72 2.06 -9.47 8.46
C ALA A 72 2.67 -10.83 8.11
N TYR A 73 3.83 -10.83 7.44
CA TYR A 73 4.58 -12.05 7.14
C TYR A 73 4.95 -12.81 8.43
N LEU A 74 5.55 -12.13 9.41
CA LEU A 74 5.89 -12.75 10.70
C LEU A 74 4.64 -13.28 11.41
N PHE A 75 3.55 -12.51 11.41
CA PHE A 75 2.31 -12.93 12.05
C PHE A 75 1.71 -14.18 11.39
N LEU A 76 1.72 -14.25 10.06
CA LEU A 76 1.13 -15.36 9.31
C LEU A 76 2.00 -16.63 9.30
N PHE A 77 3.32 -16.48 9.22
CA PHE A 77 4.22 -17.62 8.98
C PHE A 77 5.11 -17.98 10.18
N THR A 78 5.14 -17.14 11.21
CA THR A 78 5.98 -17.37 12.40
C THR A 78 5.20 -17.30 13.72
N SER A 79 3.87 -17.14 13.68
CA SER A 79 3.06 -17.25 14.89
C SER A 79 2.93 -18.73 15.31
N PRO A 80 2.91 -19.05 16.61
CA PRO A 80 2.73 -20.43 17.10
C PRO A 80 1.47 -21.09 16.53
N THR A 81 0.40 -20.31 16.37
CA THR A 81 -0.89 -20.73 15.80
C THR A 81 -0.87 -21.00 14.30
N SER A 82 0.20 -20.65 13.58
CA SER A 82 0.29 -20.91 12.13
C SER A 82 0.71 -22.35 11.80
N ALA A 83 1.24 -23.09 12.79
CA ALA A 83 1.68 -24.48 12.64
C ALA A 83 0.65 -25.50 13.16
N ASP A 84 -0.48 -25.04 13.71
CA ASP A 84 -1.59 -25.87 14.18
C ASP A 84 -2.63 -26.12 13.08
#